data_AF-A0A2T5J9F6-F1
#
_entry.id   AF-A0A2T5J9F6-F1
#
_cell.length_a   1.000
_cell.length_b   1.000
_cell.length_c   1.000
_cell.angle_alpha   90.00
_cell.angle_beta   90.00
_cell.angle_gamma   90.00
#
_symmetry.space_group_name_H-M   'P 1'
#
loop_
_entity.id
_entity.type
_entity.pdbx_description
1 polymer ?
#
loop_
_entity_poly.entity_id
_entity_poly.type
_entity_poly.pdbx_seq_one_letter_code
_entity_poly.pdbx_strand_id
1 'polypeptide(L)'
;MKQKSTLRKLVLTLGILLSVTATLKAQIAALSDFTTGTQAAYCSGDHVKLTSAATGASTYVWKRYAGVGTGGTVTNLSETSASLDDAPTTPGYYTYVSTAVNSDNCTSIDSQPFTIYVLPGINATATENAGGPTSYCTNSFPTSTMQLTAAVNQTATTTETFAYNYQWYKDGTAITNATNATYTLTQANDAAVGAHHYTVNVTFKVKPTCAATSPSVDITVNDIPGQPTITITP
;
A
#
# COMPACT_ATOMS: atom_id res chain seq x y z
N MET A 1 33.42 -59.74 -46.10
CA MET A 1 32.08 -59.28 -45.65
C MET A 1 32.26 -58.04 -44.77
N LYS A 2 31.40 -57.05 -44.99
CA LYS A 2 31.40 -55.67 -44.48
C LYS A 2 31.49 -55.56 -42.94
N GLN A 3 32.27 -54.59 -42.45
CA GLN A 3 31.86 -53.81 -41.28
C GLN A 3 32.34 -52.35 -41.41
N LYS A 4 31.37 -51.46 -41.67
CA LYS A 4 31.54 -50.00 -41.71
C LYS A 4 31.62 -49.48 -40.29
N SER A 5 32.67 -48.72 -39.96
CA SER A 5 32.74 -47.92 -38.73
C SER A 5 31.97 -46.62 -38.93
N THR A 6 30.89 -46.44 -38.18
CA THR A 6 29.98 -45.29 -38.26
C THR A 6 30.42 -44.23 -37.27
N LEU A 7 30.89 -43.08 -37.80
CA LEU A 7 31.19 -41.88 -37.02
C LEU A 7 29.87 -41.28 -36.49
N ARG A 8 29.60 -41.39 -35.19
CA ARG A 8 28.46 -40.70 -34.54
C ARG A 8 28.79 -39.22 -34.42
N LYS A 9 28.16 -38.38 -35.26
CA LYS A 9 28.12 -36.92 -35.07
C LYS A 9 27.32 -36.61 -33.81
N LEU A 10 28.00 -36.10 -32.79
CA LEU A 10 27.38 -35.51 -31.62
C LEU A 10 26.84 -34.12 -32.01
N VAL A 11 25.54 -34.01 -32.26
CA VAL A 11 24.90 -32.71 -32.45
C VAL A 11 24.65 -32.13 -31.06
N LEU A 12 25.50 -31.17 -30.65
CA LEU A 12 25.26 -30.37 -29.45
C LEU A 12 24.22 -29.30 -29.83
N THR A 13 22.97 -29.51 -29.44
CA THR A 13 21.94 -28.46 -29.49
C THR A 13 22.28 -27.43 -28.43
N LEU A 14 22.78 -26.27 -28.87
CA LEU A 14 23.03 -25.11 -28.02
C LEU A 14 21.67 -24.54 -27.61
N GLY A 15 21.14 -24.98 -26.46
CA GLY A 15 19.95 -24.40 -25.86
C GLY A 15 20.24 -22.96 -25.45
N ILE A 16 19.59 -22.01 -26.11
CA ILE A 16 19.60 -20.61 -25.68
C ILE A 16 18.87 -20.56 -24.33
N LEU A 17 19.63 -20.39 -23.25
CA LEU A 17 19.07 -20.06 -21.95
C LEU A 17 18.61 -18.59 -22.02
N LEU A 18 17.34 -18.34 -22.33
CA LEU A 18 16.74 -17.02 -22.08
C LEU A 18 16.66 -16.86 -20.56
N SER A 19 17.70 -16.27 -19.95
CA SER A 19 17.62 -15.82 -18.57
C SER A 19 16.71 -14.59 -18.56
N VAL A 20 15.42 -14.78 -18.30
CA VAL A 20 14.55 -13.68 -17.88
C VAL A 20 15.03 -13.30 -16.48
N THR A 21 15.93 -12.32 -16.39
CA THR A 21 16.18 -11.64 -15.12
C THR A 21 14.91 -10.87 -14.80
N ALA A 22 14.02 -11.49 -14.04
CA ALA A 22 12.98 -10.77 -13.34
C ALA A 22 13.70 -9.84 -12.36
N THR A 23 13.85 -8.57 -12.72
CA THR A 23 14.25 -7.56 -11.76
C THR A 23 13.14 -7.51 -10.74
N LEU A 24 13.34 -8.10 -9.56
CA LEU A 24 12.48 -7.83 -8.42
C LEU A 24 12.57 -6.32 -8.20
N LYS A 25 11.55 -5.56 -8.61
CA LYS A 25 11.47 -4.18 -8.19
C LYS A 25 11.35 -4.21 -6.66
N ALA A 26 12.29 -3.56 -5.99
CA ALA A 26 12.13 -3.28 -4.57
C ALA A 26 10.80 -2.53 -4.38
N GLN A 27 10.10 -2.80 -3.28
CA GLN A 27 8.86 -2.11 -2.96
C GLN A 27 9.12 -0.61 -2.83
N ILE A 28 8.19 0.21 -3.32
CA ILE A 28 8.21 1.66 -3.13
C ILE A 28 7.96 1.98 -1.66
N ALA A 29 8.99 2.50 -1.00
CA ALA A 29 8.94 2.95 0.39
C ALA A 29 9.12 4.47 0.51
N ALA A 30 9.77 5.11 -0.47
CA ALA A 30 10.02 6.54 -0.54
C ALA A 30 9.77 7.08 -1.97
N LEU A 31 9.65 8.41 -2.09
CA LEU A 31 9.43 9.05 -3.40
C LEU A 31 10.56 8.76 -4.40
N SER A 32 11.78 8.59 -3.90
CA SER A 32 12.96 8.23 -4.69
C SER A 32 12.86 6.87 -5.38
N ASP A 33 11.94 6.00 -4.93
CA ASP A 33 11.80 4.65 -5.46
C ASP A 33 10.87 4.60 -6.69
N PHE A 34 10.14 5.68 -6.97
CA PHE A 34 9.39 5.82 -8.21
C PHE A 34 10.32 6.04 -9.41
N THR A 35 9.80 5.84 -10.62
CA THR A 35 10.52 6.19 -11.86
C THR A 35 10.91 7.67 -11.87
N THR A 36 12.02 7.97 -12.55
CA THR A 36 12.56 9.34 -12.67
C THR A 36 11.48 10.32 -13.11
N GLY A 37 11.29 11.39 -12.34
CA GLY A 37 10.35 12.48 -12.63
C GLY A 37 9.18 12.60 -11.67
N THR A 38 8.85 11.55 -10.89
CA THR A 38 7.82 11.64 -9.84
C THR A 38 8.26 12.55 -8.71
N GLN A 39 7.47 13.59 -8.46
CA GLN A 39 7.75 14.61 -7.45
C GLN A 39 6.88 14.45 -6.20
N ALA A 40 5.73 13.77 -6.31
CA ALA A 40 4.83 13.56 -5.17
C ALA A 40 3.92 12.34 -5.35
N ALA A 41 3.40 11.85 -4.22
CA ALA A 41 2.38 10.79 -4.17
C ALA A 41 1.11 11.29 -3.46
N TYR A 42 -0.05 10.91 -3.99
CA TYR A 42 -1.38 11.30 -3.51
C TYR A 42 -2.26 10.08 -3.31
N CYS A 43 -3.19 10.11 -2.35
CA CYS A 43 -4.21 9.07 -2.26
C CYS A 43 -5.17 9.20 -3.45
N SER A 44 -5.79 8.11 -3.87
CA SER A 44 -6.87 8.18 -4.86
C SER A 44 -7.97 9.16 -4.40
N GLY A 45 -8.26 10.16 -5.23
CA GLY A 45 -9.25 11.20 -4.94
C GLY A 45 -8.75 12.37 -4.08
N ASP A 46 -7.49 12.36 -3.63
CA ASP A 46 -6.90 13.55 -3.01
C ASP A 46 -6.84 14.72 -4.01
N HIS A 47 -7.01 15.93 -3.49
CA HIS A 47 -6.83 17.18 -4.24
C HIS A 47 -5.34 17.46 -4.50
N VAL A 48 -4.95 17.43 -5.77
CA VAL A 48 -3.65 17.83 -6.29
C VAL A 48 -3.69 19.32 -6.59
N LYS A 49 -3.07 20.11 -5.70
CA LYS A 49 -3.04 21.57 -5.81
C LYS A 49 -1.72 22.03 -6.42
N LEU A 50 -1.79 22.64 -7.60
CA LEU A 50 -0.63 23.18 -8.33
C LEU A 50 -0.79 24.68 -8.54
N THR A 51 0.33 25.38 -8.64
CA THR A 51 0.35 26.80 -9.00
C THR A 51 1.28 27.03 -10.18
N SER A 52 0.89 27.91 -11.09
CA SER A 52 1.73 28.37 -12.19
C SER A 52 1.88 29.88 -12.12
N ALA A 53 3.04 30.38 -12.53
CA ALA A 53 3.36 31.79 -12.52
C ALA A 53 4.19 32.14 -13.75
N ALA A 54 3.72 33.11 -14.54
CA ALA A 54 4.45 33.66 -15.67
C ALA A 54 4.20 35.17 -15.75
N THR A 55 5.26 35.95 -16.00
CA THR A 55 5.17 37.40 -16.17
C THR A 55 4.27 37.75 -17.35
N GLY A 56 3.29 38.63 -17.14
CA GLY A 56 2.35 39.06 -18.18
C GLY A 56 1.23 38.06 -18.49
N ALA A 57 1.11 36.97 -17.73
CA ALA A 57 0.00 36.03 -17.87
C ALA A 57 -1.30 36.59 -17.27
N SER A 58 -2.40 36.43 -18.00
CA SER A 58 -3.76 36.77 -17.57
C SER A 58 -4.54 35.50 -17.20
N THR A 59 -4.35 34.41 -17.94
CA THR A 59 -4.95 33.09 -17.70
C THR A 59 -3.94 31.97 -17.99
N TYR A 60 -4.32 30.74 -17.68
CA TYR A 60 -3.54 29.53 -17.91
C TYR A 60 -4.39 28.46 -18.59
N VAL A 61 -3.74 27.57 -19.32
CA VAL A 61 -4.32 26.33 -19.83
C VAL A 61 -3.61 25.18 -19.15
N TRP A 62 -4.36 24.36 -18.42
CA TRP A 62 -3.82 23.20 -17.72
C TRP A 62 -4.06 21.91 -18.50
N LYS A 63 -3.00 21.11 -18.67
CA LYS A 63 -3.06 19.79 -19.30
C LYS A 63 -2.55 18.73 -18.34
N ARG A 64 -3.22 17.60 -18.31
CA ARG A 64 -2.81 16.39 -17.56
C ARG A 64 -2.62 15.23 -18.53
N TYR A 65 -1.47 14.57 -18.44
CA TYR A 65 -1.13 13.37 -19.21
C TYR A 65 -1.16 12.16 -18.28
N ALA A 66 -1.79 11.06 -18.71
CA ALA A 66 -1.64 9.78 -18.03
C ALA A 66 -0.24 9.21 -18.31
N GLY A 67 0.51 8.84 -17.29
CA GLY A 67 1.88 8.34 -17.41
C GLY A 67 2.96 9.35 -17.02
N VAL A 68 4.21 8.94 -17.24
CA VAL A 68 5.40 9.76 -17.00
C VAL A 68 5.70 10.60 -18.23
N GLY A 69 5.90 11.90 -18.04
CA GLY A 69 6.09 12.85 -19.15
C GLY A 69 4.81 13.13 -19.94
N THR A 70 4.96 13.73 -21.11
CA THR A 70 3.84 14.19 -21.95
C THR A 70 3.48 13.23 -23.10
N GLY A 71 3.98 11.99 -23.06
CA GLY A 71 3.78 11.00 -24.12
C GLY A 71 2.48 10.20 -24.05
N GLY A 72 1.76 10.26 -22.93
CA GLY A 72 0.51 9.52 -22.74
C GLY A 72 -0.75 10.31 -23.11
N THR A 73 -1.91 9.75 -22.78
CA THR A 73 -3.22 10.35 -23.10
C THR A 73 -3.39 11.69 -22.38
N VAL A 74 -3.65 12.75 -23.14
CA VAL A 74 -3.85 14.10 -22.63
C VAL A 74 -5.32 14.35 -22.26
N THR A 75 -5.54 15.05 -21.15
CA THR A 75 -6.80 15.63 -20.72
C THR A 75 -6.59 17.13 -20.56
N ASN A 76 -7.41 17.94 -21.24
CA ASN A 76 -7.46 19.38 -21.01
C ASN A 76 -8.36 19.65 -19.80
N LEU A 77 -7.84 20.33 -18.79
CA LEU A 77 -8.58 20.67 -17.58
C LEU A 77 -9.29 22.02 -17.78
N SER A 78 -10.45 22.19 -17.17
CA SER A 78 -11.30 23.39 -17.35
C SER A 78 -10.83 24.61 -16.56
N GLU A 79 -9.91 24.44 -15.62
CA GLU A 79 -9.35 25.52 -14.80
C GLU A 79 -8.51 26.47 -15.67
N THR A 80 -8.67 27.78 -15.43
CA THR A 80 -7.99 28.83 -16.23
C THR A 80 -7.19 29.82 -15.39
N SER A 81 -7.25 29.71 -14.06
CA SER A 81 -6.48 30.53 -13.15
C SER A 81 -5.05 29.99 -12.96
N ALA A 82 -4.25 30.78 -12.24
CA ALA A 82 -2.90 30.40 -11.83
C ALA A 82 -2.86 29.20 -10.85
N SER A 83 -4.01 28.81 -10.30
CA SER A 83 -4.12 27.73 -9.31
C SER A 83 -4.97 26.61 -9.87
N LEU A 84 -4.40 25.41 -9.94
CA LEU A 84 -5.13 24.19 -10.27
C LEU A 84 -5.49 23.43 -9.00
N ASP A 85 -6.73 22.95 -8.95
CA ASP A 85 -7.19 21.96 -7.99
C ASP A 85 -7.83 20.78 -8.74
N ASP A 86 -7.09 19.68 -8.90
CA ASP A 86 -7.52 18.48 -9.63
C ASP A 86 -7.55 17.26 -8.70
N ALA A 87 -8.50 16.35 -8.88
CA ALA A 87 -8.69 15.18 -8.01
C ALA A 87 -8.72 13.88 -8.84
N PRO A 88 -7.57 13.44 -9.39
CA PRO A 88 -7.50 12.18 -10.12
C PRO A 88 -7.82 10.99 -9.20
N THR A 89 -8.73 10.12 -9.65
CA THR A 89 -9.18 8.95 -8.87
C THR A 89 -8.59 7.63 -9.35
N THR A 90 -8.16 7.54 -10.61
CA THR A 90 -7.55 6.30 -11.12
C THR A 90 -6.09 6.21 -10.67
N PRO A 91 -5.63 5.10 -10.07
CA PRO A 91 -4.25 4.96 -9.65
C PRO A 91 -3.27 4.96 -10.84
N GLY A 92 -2.09 5.52 -10.63
CA GLY A 92 -1.02 5.57 -11.63
C GLY A 92 -0.31 6.92 -11.71
N TYR A 93 0.61 7.03 -12.68
CA TYR A 93 1.35 8.26 -12.92
C TYR A 93 0.49 9.28 -13.66
N TYR A 94 0.64 10.55 -13.28
CA TYR A 94 0.08 11.69 -14.00
C TYR A 94 1.12 12.77 -14.15
N THR A 95 1.20 13.39 -15.33
CA THR A 95 2.09 14.52 -15.59
C THR A 95 1.29 15.76 -15.94
N TYR A 96 1.54 16.84 -15.22
CA TYR A 96 0.90 18.13 -15.43
C TYR A 96 1.83 19.10 -16.14
N VAL A 97 1.26 19.90 -17.03
CA VAL A 97 1.90 21.08 -17.61
C VAL A 97 0.89 22.23 -17.66
N SER A 98 1.40 23.46 -17.70
CA SER A 98 0.59 24.65 -17.91
C SER A 98 1.14 25.49 -19.06
N THR A 99 0.25 26.16 -19.78
CA THR A 99 0.56 27.19 -20.77
C THR A 99 0.00 28.51 -20.29
N ALA A 100 0.80 29.58 -20.25
CA ALA A 100 0.32 30.92 -19.90
C ALA A 100 -0.29 31.62 -21.12
N VAL A 101 -1.35 32.41 -20.90
CA VAL A 101 -2.02 33.22 -21.93
C VAL A 101 -2.14 34.65 -21.43
N ASN A 102 -1.68 35.64 -22.22
CA ASN A 102 -1.78 37.06 -21.86
C ASN A 102 -3.13 37.67 -22.31
N SER A 103 -3.34 38.97 -22.05
CA SER A 103 -4.56 39.70 -22.43
C SER A 103 -4.81 39.77 -23.93
N ASP A 104 -3.75 39.60 -24.74
CA ASP A 104 -3.80 39.65 -26.20
C ASP A 104 -3.90 38.25 -26.82
N ASN A 105 -4.26 37.23 -26.03
CA ASN A 105 -4.39 35.83 -26.46
C ASN A 105 -3.08 35.17 -26.96
N CYS A 106 -1.91 35.74 -26.67
CA CYS A 106 -0.63 35.11 -26.96
C CYS A 106 -0.33 34.00 -25.94
N THR A 107 0.15 32.85 -26.41
CA THR A 107 0.42 31.67 -25.58
C THR A 107 1.91 31.40 -25.40
N SER A 108 2.33 30.97 -24.21
CA SER A 108 3.70 30.48 -23.97
C SER A 108 3.93 29.08 -24.55
N ILE A 109 5.16 28.56 -24.44
CA ILE A 109 5.39 27.12 -24.49
C ILE A 109 4.85 26.46 -23.21
N ASP A 110 4.70 25.13 -23.23
CA ASP A 110 4.34 24.36 -22.03
C ASP A 110 5.44 24.50 -20.96
N SER A 111 5.01 24.55 -19.69
CA SER A 111 5.92 24.48 -18.55
C SER A 111 6.72 23.18 -18.54
N GLN A 112 7.76 23.11 -17.71
CA GLN A 112 8.39 21.82 -17.39
C GLN A 112 7.35 20.85 -16.82
N PRO A 113 7.45 19.54 -17.13
CA PRO A 113 6.49 18.55 -16.66
C PRO A 113 6.58 18.34 -15.14
N PHE A 114 5.42 18.31 -14.48
CA PHE A 114 5.30 17.95 -13.08
C PHE A 114 4.61 16.59 -12.93
N THR A 115 5.37 15.53 -12.66
CA THR A 115 4.82 14.17 -12.54
C THR A 115 4.52 13.81 -11.09
N ILE A 116 3.37 13.21 -10.85
CA ILE A 116 2.93 12.66 -9.56
C ILE A 116 2.45 11.22 -9.72
N TYR A 117 2.30 10.51 -8.60
CA TYR A 117 1.68 9.20 -8.56
C TYR A 117 0.43 9.21 -7.69
N VAL A 118 -0.68 8.71 -8.22
CA VAL A 118 -1.91 8.47 -7.46
C VAL A 118 -1.88 7.03 -6.97
N LEU A 119 -1.83 6.86 -5.65
CA LEU A 119 -1.77 5.56 -4.98
C LEU A 119 -3.12 4.83 -5.11
N PRO A 120 -3.10 3.50 -5.27
CA PRO A 120 -4.32 2.71 -5.16
C PRO A 120 -4.88 2.78 -3.75
N GLY A 121 -6.20 2.63 -3.63
CA GLY A 121 -6.81 2.36 -2.33
C GLY A 121 -6.29 1.04 -1.77
N ILE A 122 -6.33 0.89 -0.44
CA ILE A 122 -5.98 -0.35 0.23
C ILE A 122 -7.11 -0.79 1.16
N ASN A 123 -7.29 -2.10 1.25
CA ASN A 123 -8.11 -2.75 2.26
C ASN A 123 -7.18 -3.52 3.19
N ALA A 124 -7.22 -3.18 4.48
CA ALA A 124 -6.49 -3.90 5.52
C ALA A 124 -7.39 -4.97 6.14
N THR A 125 -6.85 -6.14 6.40
CA THR A 125 -7.52 -7.20 7.17
C THR A 125 -6.61 -7.67 8.28
N ALA A 126 -7.18 -8.04 9.42
CA ALA A 126 -6.49 -8.73 10.50
C ALA A 126 -7.13 -10.11 10.68
N THR A 127 -6.31 -11.14 10.84
CA THR A 127 -6.78 -12.51 11.10
C THR A 127 -5.92 -13.14 12.18
N GLU A 128 -6.53 -13.89 13.08
CA GLU A 128 -5.80 -14.78 13.98
C GLU A 128 -5.20 -15.97 13.21
N ASN A 129 -4.13 -16.56 13.75
CA ASN A 129 -3.55 -17.77 13.17
C ASN A 129 -4.60 -18.91 13.13
N ALA A 130 -4.88 -19.38 11.92
CA ALA A 130 -5.61 -20.63 11.63
C ALA A 130 -7.05 -20.74 12.19
N GLY A 131 -7.77 -19.63 12.39
CA GLY A 131 -9.16 -19.66 12.88
C GLY A 131 -9.28 -20.35 14.25
N GLY A 132 -8.31 -20.08 15.13
CA GLY A 132 -8.30 -20.59 16.49
C GLY A 132 -9.52 -20.12 17.31
N PRO A 133 -9.64 -20.58 18.57
CA PRO A 133 -10.74 -20.12 19.42
C PRO A 133 -10.59 -18.63 19.74
N THR A 134 -11.67 -17.85 19.64
CA THR A 134 -11.70 -16.44 20.05
C THR A 134 -12.06 -16.24 21.52
N SER A 135 -12.07 -17.31 22.31
CA SER A 135 -12.44 -17.31 23.73
C SER A 135 -11.53 -18.25 24.51
N TYR A 136 -10.93 -17.75 25.58
CA TYR A 136 -9.94 -18.46 26.39
C TYR A 136 -10.25 -18.31 27.88
N CYS A 137 -9.80 -19.26 28.70
CA CYS A 137 -9.70 -19.05 30.15
C CYS A 137 -8.37 -18.37 30.49
N THR A 138 -8.30 -17.62 31.59
CA THR A 138 -7.07 -16.93 32.04
C THR A 138 -5.85 -17.87 32.15
N ASN A 139 -6.07 -19.11 32.59
CA ASN A 139 -5.00 -20.13 32.73
C ASN A 139 -4.67 -20.89 31.43
N SER A 140 -5.44 -20.70 30.36
CA SER A 140 -5.24 -21.37 29.07
C SER A 140 -5.00 -20.38 27.93
N PHE A 141 -4.75 -19.11 28.25
CA PHE A 141 -4.49 -18.08 27.25
C PHE A 141 -3.17 -18.37 26.51
N PRO A 142 -3.15 -18.41 25.17
CA PRO A 142 -1.96 -18.75 24.41
C PRO A 142 -0.98 -17.57 24.38
N THR A 143 0.22 -17.78 24.92
CA THR A 143 1.19 -16.68 25.17
C THR A 143 2.33 -16.61 24.16
N SER A 144 2.46 -17.59 23.26
CA SER A 144 3.57 -17.66 22.29
C SER A 144 3.18 -18.17 20.90
N THR A 145 1.99 -18.75 20.75
CA THR A 145 1.52 -19.34 19.49
C THR A 145 0.44 -18.53 18.79
N MET A 146 -0.20 -17.61 19.53
CA MET A 146 -1.28 -16.80 19.00
C MET A 146 -0.75 -15.49 18.45
N GLN A 147 -0.98 -15.29 17.17
CA GLN A 147 -0.62 -14.06 16.47
C GLN A 147 -1.83 -13.58 15.68
N LEU A 148 -1.97 -12.26 15.62
CA LEU A 148 -2.77 -11.58 14.63
C LEU A 148 -1.86 -11.21 13.46
N THR A 149 -2.31 -11.50 12.25
CA THR A 149 -1.58 -11.20 11.02
C THR A 149 -2.37 -10.21 10.20
N ALA A 150 -1.72 -9.11 9.81
CA ALA A 150 -2.25 -8.12 8.90
C ALA A 150 -2.02 -8.57 7.45
N ALA A 151 -3.03 -8.40 6.60
CA ALA A 151 -2.89 -8.49 5.16
C ALA A 151 -3.39 -7.20 4.50
N VAL A 152 -2.80 -6.87 3.34
CA VAL A 152 -3.09 -5.64 2.60
C VAL A 152 -3.45 -6.01 1.17
N ASN A 153 -4.64 -5.60 0.74
CA ASN A 153 -5.11 -5.80 -0.63
C ASN A 153 -5.31 -4.44 -1.30
N GLN A 154 -4.73 -4.25 -2.48
CA GLN A 154 -4.96 -3.04 -3.27
C GLN A 154 -6.34 -3.11 -3.93
N THR A 155 -7.05 -1.98 -4.01
CA THR A 155 -8.38 -1.90 -4.65
C THR A 155 -8.30 -1.80 -6.18
N ALA A 156 -7.10 -1.61 -6.73
CA ALA A 156 -6.83 -1.59 -8.15
C ALA A 156 -5.49 -2.27 -8.44
N THR A 157 -5.39 -2.92 -9.60
CA THR A 157 -4.14 -3.50 -10.07
C THR A 157 -3.20 -2.40 -10.54
N THR A 158 -1.99 -2.37 -9.99
CA THR A 158 -0.91 -1.49 -10.46
C THR A 158 0.32 -2.34 -10.83
N THR A 159 1.21 -1.78 -11.64
CA THR A 159 2.51 -2.41 -11.97
C THR A 159 3.51 -2.33 -10.82
N GLU A 160 3.18 -1.54 -9.80
CA GLU A 160 4.04 -1.13 -8.71
C GLU A 160 3.71 -1.91 -7.44
N THR A 161 4.75 -2.17 -6.64
CA THR A 161 4.60 -2.79 -5.33
C THR A 161 4.98 -1.77 -4.27
N PHE A 162 4.28 -1.76 -3.15
CA PHE A 162 4.43 -0.73 -2.12
C PHE A 162 4.81 -1.35 -0.79
N ALA A 163 5.61 -0.61 -0.02
CA ALA A 163 5.91 -0.92 1.36
C ALA A 163 4.89 -0.23 2.29
N TYR A 164 4.56 -0.89 3.40
CA TYR A 164 3.57 -0.42 4.36
C TYR A 164 4.17 -0.26 5.77
N ASN A 165 3.57 0.63 6.57
CA ASN A 165 3.72 0.65 8.02
C ASN A 165 2.48 0.04 8.67
N TYR A 166 2.67 -0.56 9.84
CA TYR A 166 1.61 -1.16 10.64
C TYR A 166 1.62 -0.52 12.03
N GLN A 167 0.43 -0.42 12.63
CA GLN A 167 0.28 -0.12 14.03
C GLN A 167 -0.92 -0.90 14.55
N TRP A 168 -0.71 -1.78 15.52
CA TRP A 168 -1.79 -2.53 16.16
C TRP A 168 -2.40 -1.72 17.30
N TYR A 169 -3.70 -1.93 17.49
CA TYR A 169 -4.50 -1.31 18.53
C TYR A 169 -5.24 -2.40 19.30
N LYS A 170 -5.40 -2.19 20.60
CA LYS A 170 -6.26 -2.96 21.50
C LYS A 170 -7.27 -1.99 22.11
N ASP A 171 -8.56 -2.27 21.94
CA ASP A 171 -9.65 -1.45 22.48
C ASP A 171 -9.53 0.04 22.10
N GLY A 172 -9.11 0.28 20.85
CA GLY A 172 -8.87 1.64 20.30
C GLY A 172 -7.57 2.31 20.76
N THR A 173 -6.79 1.68 21.64
CA THR A 173 -5.51 2.21 22.14
C THR A 173 -4.34 1.57 21.41
N ALA A 174 -3.38 2.37 20.95
CA ALA A 174 -2.20 1.86 20.24
C ALA A 174 -1.35 0.98 21.16
N ILE A 175 -1.02 -0.22 20.69
CA ILE A 175 -0.11 -1.13 21.38
C ILE A 175 1.32 -0.66 21.09
N THR A 176 2.05 -0.29 22.13
CA THR A 176 3.39 0.29 21.99
C THR A 176 4.32 -0.69 21.26
N ASN A 177 5.06 -0.19 20.27
CA ASN A 177 6.01 -0.94 19.44
C ASN A 177 5.43 -2.09 18.59
N ALA A 178 4.09 -2.26 18.55
CA ALA A 178 3.46 -3.25 17.69
C ALA A 178 3.37 -2.74 16.24
N THR A 179 4.53 -2.64 15.57
CA THR A 179 4.69 -2.04 14.24
C THR A 179 4.93 -3.04 13.11
N ASN A 180 4.92 -4.33 13.44
CA ASN A 180 5.10 -5.41 12.48
C ASN A 180 3.76 -5.82 11.87
N ALA A 181 3.81 -6.45 10.70
CA ALA A 181 2.62 -7.04 10.08
C ALA A 181 1.98 -8.14 10.95
N THR A 182 2.74 -8.74 11.87
CA THR A 182 2.23 -9.67 12.87
C THR A 182 2.32 -9.08 14.27
N TYR A 183 1.28 -9.28 15.06
CA TYR A 183 1.25 -9.00 16.50
C TYR A 183 1.11 -10.31 17.27
N THR A 184 2.06 -10.60 18.16
CA THR A 184 1.99 -11.78 19.03
C THR A 184 1.32 -11.39 20.33
N LEU A 185 0.25 -12.10 20.70
CA LEU A 185 -0.41 -11.87 21.98
C LEU A 185 0.41 -12.45 23.11
N THR A 186 0.37 -11.77 24.25
CA THR A 186 1.15 -12.07 25.45
C THR A 186 0.27 -12.06 26.69
N GLN A 187 0.63 -12.85 27.70
CA GLN A 187 -0.15 -12.87 28.94
C GLN A 187 -0.20 -11.51 29.63
N ALA A 188 0.94 -10.79 29.62
CA ALA A 188 1.08 -9.53 30.33
C ALA A 188 0.19 -8.42 29.77
N ASN A 189 -0.03 -8.39 28.45
CA ASN A 189 -0.75 -7.29 27.79
C ASN A 189 -2.17 -7.69 27.34
N ASP A 190 -2.41 -8.98 27.08
CA ASP A 190 -3.57 -9.43 26.31
C ASP A 190 -4.52 -10.35 27.08
N ALA A 191 -4.11 -10.93 28.21
CA ALA A 191 -4.89 -11.93 28.96
C ALA A 191 -5.74 -11.35 30.11
N ALA A 192 -6.03 -10.05 30.11
CA ALA A 192 -6.95 -9.48 31.08
C ALA A 192 -8.38 -10.02 30.84
N VAL A 193 -9.13 -10.29 31.90
CA VAL A 193 -10.51 -10.80 31.79
C VAL A 193 -11.39 -9.77 31.10
N GLY A 194 -12.16 -10.21 30.11
CA GLY A 194 -13.06 -9.37 29.32
C GLY A 194 -12.98 -9.65 27.81
N ALA A 195 -13.79 -8.90 27.06
CA ALA A 195 -13.71 -8.85 25.60
C ALA A 195 -12.71 -7.76 25.19
N HIS A 196 -11.84 -8.10 24.24
CA HIS A 196 -10.81 -7.23 23.70
C HIS A 196 -10.90 -7.17 22.18
N HIS A 197 -10.85 -5.96 21.64
CA HIS A 197 -11.02 -5.65 20.23
C HIS A 197 -9.68 -5.24 19.62
N TYR A 198 -9.17 -6.03 18.67
CA TYR A 198 -7.88 -5.77 18.03
C TYR A 198 -8.07 -5.30 16.60
N THR A 199 -7.45 -4.17 16.26
CA THR A 199 -7.40 -3.65 14.89
C THR A 199 -5.97 -3.34 14.50
N VAL A 200 -5.72 -3.28 13.18
CA VAL A 200 -4.45 -2.79 12.64
C VAL A 200 -4.71 -1.61 11.71
N ASN A 201 -4.00 -0.51 11.93
CA ASN A 201 -3.93 0.58 10.96
C ASN A 201 -2.73 0.35 10.05
N VAL A 202 -2.97 0.32 8.74
CA VAL A 202 -1.97 0.13 7.71
C VAL A 202 -1.85 1.41 6.90
N THR A 203 -0.64 1.88 6.67
CA THR A 203 -0.38 3.08 5.86
C THR A 203 0.68 2.81 4.79
N PHE A 204 0.60 3.49 3.66
CA PHE A 204 1.71 3.48 2.69
C PHE A 204 2.93 4.19 3.30
N LYS A 205 4.12 3.59 3.21
CA LYS A 205 5.36 4.25 3.69
C LYS A 205 5.62 5.58 3.00
N VAL A 206 5.38 5.64 1.69
CA VAL A 206 5.64 6.82 0.87
C VAL A 206 4.62 7.95 1.10
N LYS A 207 3.43 7.65 1.64
CA LYS A 207 2.38 8.63 1.95
C LYS A 207 1.52 8.11 3.12
N PRO A 208 1.92 8.33 4.38
CA PRO A 208 1.26 7.75 5.55
C PRO A 208 -0.20 8.17 5.76
N THR A 209 -0.66 9.24 5.10
CA THR A 209 -2.07 9.66 5.13
C THR A 209 -2.97 8.75 4.30
N CYS A 210 -2.41 8.00 3.35
CA CYS A 210 -3.12 6.96 2.63
C CYS A 210 -3.13 5.70 3.52
N ALA A 211 -4.26 5.47 4.18
CA ALA A 211 -4.38 4.52 5.26
C ALA A 211 -5.64 3.66 5.13
N ALA A 212 -5.61 2.49 5.75
CA ALA A 212 -6.80 1.67 6.01
C ALA A 212 -6.68 1.01 7.38
N THR A 213 -7.78 0.98 8.12
CA THR A 213 -7.89 0.24 9.38
C THR A 213 -8.67 -1.04 9.12
N SER A 214 -8.19 -2.16 9.67
CA SER A 214 -8.90 -3.43 9.57
C SER A 214 -10.22 -3.43 10.35
N PRO A 215 -11.16 -4.33 10.01
CA PRO A 215 -12.17 -4.77 10.97
C PRO A 215 -11.53 -5.29 12.27
N SER A 216 -12.32 -5.34 13.34
CA SER A 216 -11.87 -5.88 14.63
C SER A 216 -11.77 -7.41 14.60
N VAL A 217 -10.71 -7.92 15.23
CA VAL A 217 -10.64 -9.30 15.71
C VAL A 217 -10.94 -9.28 17.20
N ASP A 218 -11.99 -9.98 17.60
CA ASP A 218 -12.48 -9.96 18.98
C ASP A 218 -12.00 -11.19 19.73
N ILE A 219 -11.39 -10.98 20.90
CA ILE A 219 -10.86 -12.03 21.76
C ILE A 219 -11.44 -11.87 23.16
N THR A 220 -12.04 -12.93 23.68
CA THR A 220 -12.61 -12.96 25.04
C THR A 220 -11.73 -13.77 25.96
N VAL A 221 -11.45 -13.23 27.15
CA VAL A 221 -10.77 -13.93 28.23
C VAL A 221 -11.73 -14.08 29.40
N ASN A 222 -11.98 -15.32 29.79
CA ASN A 222 -12.88 -15.69 30.88
C ASN A 222 -12.06 -16.02 32.12
N ASP A 223 -12.58 -15.63 33.27
CA ASP A 223 -11.98 -16.04 34.53
C ASP A 223 -12.22 -17.54 34.79
N ILE A 224 -11.35 -18.16 35.57
CA ILE A 224 -11.53 -19.55 35.99
C ILE A 224 -12.50 -19.62 37.18
N PRO A 225 -13.35 -20.66 37.28
CA PRO A 225 -14.21 -20.84 38.44
C PRO A 225 -13.41 -20.93 39.75
N GLY A 226 -13.99 -20.41 40.83
CA GLY A 226 -13.45 -20.59 42.18
C GLY A 226 -13.39 -22.06 42.60
N GLN A 227 -12.58 -22.36 43.61
CA GLN A 227 -12.44 -23.71 44.14
C GLN A 227 -13.78 -24.26 44.63
N PRO A 228 -14.21 -25.46 44.21
CA PRO A 228 -15.42 -26.07 44.74
C PRO A 228 -15.22 -26.54 46.18
N THR A 229 -16.23 -26.35 47.04
CA THR A 229 -16.27 -26.90 48.40
C THR A 229 -17.16 -28.13 48.46
N ILE A 230 -16.70 -29.20 49.11
CA ILE A 230 -17.49 -30.41 49.37
C ILE A 230 -17.97 -30.37 50.81
N THR A 231 -19.29 -30.47 51.02
CA THR A 231 -19.91 -30.54 52.35
C THR A 231 -20.78 -31.78 52.46
N ILE A 232 -20.70 -32.48 53.59
CA ILE A 232 -21.64 -33.56 53.93
C ILE A 232 -22.85 -32.90 54.62
N THR A 233 -24.05 -33.12 54.10
CA THR A 233 -25.30 -32.68 54.74
C THR A 233 -25.75 -33.76 55.75
N PRO A 234 -26.07 -33.40 57.01
CA PRO A 234 -26.53 -34.34 58.03
C PRO A 234 -27.80 -35.12 57.65
#